data_AF-A0A438EIW7-F1
#
_entry.id   AF-A0A438EIW7-F1
#
_cell.length_a   1.000
_cell.length_b   1.000
_cell.length_c   1.000
_cell.angle_alpha   90.00
_cell.angle_beta   90.00
_cell.angle_gamma   90.00
#
_symmetry.space_group_name_H-M   'P 1'
#
loop_
_entity.id
_entity.type
_entity.pdbx_description
1 polymer ?
#
loop_
_entity_poly.entity_id
_entity_poly.type
_entity_poly.pdbx_seq_one_letter_code
_entity_poly.pdbx_strand_id
1 'polypeptide(L)'
;MAKLEVTPTSTSCAFVQSDDTIFFSNTSEEDLQTLKSLLLVFGQISGLKVNLDKSNIYDINLEQNHLSRLAELLDCKAFGWPIPYLGLSLGGNPKACGFWDLVIERISKRLDG
;
A
#
# COMPACT_ATOMS: atom_id res chain seq x y z
N MET A 1 15.21 -9.97 -4.65
CA MET A 1 14.17 -9.28 -5.44
C MET A 1 12.96 -10.19 -5.51
N ALA A 2 11.97 -9.97 -4.65
CA ALA A 2 10.71 -10.71 -4.74
C ALA A 2 9.89 -10.09 -5.89
N LYS A 3 9.73 -10.84 -6.98
CA LYS A 3 8.82 -10.52 -8.07
C LYS A 3 7.43 -10.93 -7.61
N LEU A 4 6.62 -9.99 -7.14
CA LEU A 4 5.20 -10.23 -6.85
C LEU A 4 4.44 -10.14 -8.17
N GLU A 5 4.19 -11.30 -8.79
CA GLU A 5 3.18 -11.44 -9.83
C GLU A 5 1.80 -11.47 -9.15
N VAL A 6 1.12 -10.31 -9.13
CA VAL A 6 -0.28 -10.24 -8.73
C VAL A 6 -1.11 -10.72 -9.91
N THR A 7 -1.51 -11.99 -9.90
CA THR A 7 -2.46 -12.52 -10.88
C THR A 7 -3.86 -12.01 -10.55
N PRO A 8 -4.66 -11.55 -11.54
CA PRO A 8 -5.97 -10.92 -11.31
C PRO A 8 -7.09 -11.93 -11.04
N THR A 9 -6.79 -13.04 -10.35
CA THR A 9 -7.72 -14.14 -10.11
C THR A 9 -8.08 -14.23 -8.63
N SER A 10 -9.21 -13.61 -8.30
CA SER A 10 -10.14 -13.95 -7.19
C SER A 10 -9.77 -13.75 -5.72
N THR A 11 -8.57 -13.30 -5.34
CA THR A 11 -8.29 -13.00 -3.92
C THR A 11 -8.23 -11.50 -3.70
N SER A 12 -9.24 -10.92 -3.05
CA SER A 12 -9.20 -9.54 -2.58
C SER A 12 -8.03 -9.39 -1.59
N CYS A 13 -7.05 -8.55 -1.95
CA CYS A 13 -5.86 -8.30 -1.16
C CYS A 13 -5.88 -6.87 -0.62
N ALA A 14 -5.72 -6.72 0.69
CA ALA A 14 -5.51 -5.43 1.34
C ALA A 14 -4.01 -5.15 1.43
N PHE A 15 -3.62 -3.95 1.02
CA PHE A 15 -2.23 -3.49 1.03
C PHE A 15 -2.08 -2.43 2.09
N VAL A 16 -1.26 -2.65 3.11
CA VAL A 16 -0.96 -1.62 4.12
C VAL A 16 0.45 -1.11 3.87
N GLN A 17 0.58 0.15 3.47
CA GLN A 17 1.87 0.81 3.31
C GLN A 17 2.17 1.63 4.56
N SER A 18 3.35 1.43 5.17
CA SER A 18 3.90 2.27 6.25
C SER A 18 5.36 2.58 5.96
N ASP A 19 5.72 3.86 5.94
CA ASP A 19 7.05 4.36 5.55
C ASP A 19 7.53 3.77 4.20
N ASP A 20 8.41 2.76 4.25
CA ASP A 20 8.98 2.08 3.07
C ASP A 20 8.59 0.58 3.00
N THR A 21 7.63 0.13 3.81
CA THR A 21 7.21 -1.27 3.87
C THR A 21 5.78 -1.43 3.40
N ILE A 22 5.53 -2.42 2.54
CA ILE A 22 4.19 -2.83 2.11
C ILE A 22 3.89 -4.20 2.70
N PHE A 23 2.77 -4.32 3.40
CA PHE A 23 2.21 -5.58 3.87
C PHE A 23 1.08 -6.03 2.98
N PHE A 24 1.03 -7.33 2.70
CA PHE A 24 0.00 -7.99 1.90
C PHE A 24 -0.82 -8.86 2.84
N SER A 25 -2.13 -8.65 2.87
CA SER A 25 -3.08 -9.43 3.65
C SER A 25 -4.32 -9.72 2.81
N ASN A 26 -5.09 -10.74 3.19
CA ASN A 26 -6.46 -10.85 2.68
C ASN A 26 -7.30 -9.67 3.20
N THR A 27 -8.41 -9.38 2.52
CA THR A 27 -9.39 -8.36 2.94
C THR A 27 -10.31 -8.84 4.09
N SER A 28 -9.91 -9.87 4.85
CA SER A 28 -10.67 -10.29 6.02
C SER A 28 -10.38 -9.32 7.18
N GLU A 29 -11.43 -9.00 7.94
CA GLU A 29 -11.35 -8.08 9.07
C GLU A 29 -10.48 -8.67 10.20
N GLU A 30 -10.52 -10.00 10.37
CA GLU A 30 -9.70 -10.75 11.33
C GLU A 30 -8.20 -10.72 11.00
N ASP A 31 -7.84 -10.90 9.72
CA ASP A 31 -6.43 -10.87 9.29
C ASP A 31 -5.85 -9.45 9.48
N LEU A 32 -6.63 -8.41 9.16
CA LEU A 32 -6.20 -7.03 9.34
C LEU A 32 -6.08 -6.62 10.81
N GLN A 33 -6.98 -7.07 11.69
CA GLN A 33 -6.82 -6.89 13.13
C GLN A 33 -5.58 -7.59 13.68
N THR A 34 -5.31 -8.81 13.19
CA THR A 34 -4.12 -9.56 13.55
C THR A 34 -2.86 -8.82 13.10
N LEU A 35 -2.85 -8.29 11.88
CA LEU A 35 -1.76 -7.48 11.34
C LEU A 35 -1.54 -6.20 12.17
N LYS A 36 -2.61 -5.48 12.51
CA LYS A 36 -2.54 -4.27 13.35
C LYS A 36 -1.90 -4.59 14.71
N SER A 37 -2.34 -5.68 15.33
CA SER A 37 -1.82 -6.14 16.62
C SER A 37 -0.35 -6.53 16.52
N LEU A 38 0.04 -7.26 15.47
CA LEU A 38 1.42 -7.65 15.22
C LEU A 38 2.32 -6.43 15.03
N LEU A 39 1.88 -5.45 14.25
CA LEU A 39 2.60 -4.20 14.03
C LEU A 39 2.77 -3.41 15.33
N LEU A 40 1.72 -3.29 16.13
CA LEU A 40 1.78 -2.59 17.41
C LEU A 40 2.77 -3.27 18.38
N VAL A 41 2.68 -4.59 18.53
CA VAL A 41 3.59 -5.38 19.36
C VAL A 41 5.02 -5.29 18.84
N PHE A 42 5.22 -5.39 17.53
CA PHE A 42 6.53 -5.21 16.90
C PHE A 42 7.11 -3.83 17.19
N GLY A 43 6.31 -2.76 17.07
CA GLY A 43 6.71 -1.40 17.41
C GLY A 43 7.12 -1.28 18.87
N GLN A 44 6.34 -1.86 19.78
CA GLN A 44 6.66 -1.86 21.21
C GLN A 44 7.98 -2.58 21.53
N ILE A 45 8.23 -3.75 20.93
CA ILE A 45 9.45 -4.54 21.18
C ILE A 45 10.67 -3.91 20.52
N SER A 46 10.53 -3.38 19.30
CA SER A 46 11.63 -2.74 18.56
C SER A 46 11.94 -1.31 19.03
N GLY A 47 11.06 -0.72 19.84
CA GLY A 47 11.11 0.71 20.19
C GLY A 47 10.73 1.63 19.02
N LEU A 48 10.20 1.10 17.91
CA LEU A 48 9.66 1.92 16.83
C LEU A 48 8.25 2.42 17.18
N LYS A 49 8.03 3.71 16.94
CA LYS A 49 6.68 4.27 16.93
C LYS A 49 6.01 3.93 15.60
N VAL A 50 5.26 2.83 15.58
CA VAL A 50 4.38 2.51 14.44
C VAL A 50 3.32 3.59 14.34
N ASN A 51 3.28 4.30 13.22
CA ASN A 51 2.40 5.42 12.99
C ASN A 51 1.35 5.04 11.94
N LEU A 52 0.23 4.49 12.40
CA LEU A 52 -0.86 4.02 11.54
C LEU A 52 -1.58 5.17 10.82
N ASP A 53 -1.56 6.39 11.36
CA ASP A 53 -2.11 7.59 10.70
C ASP A 53 -1.37 7.94 9.39
N LYS A 54 -0.10 7.55 9.29
CA LYS A 54 0.69 7.68 8.05
C LYS A 54 0.52 6.48 7.13
N SER A 55 -0.08 5.41 7.63
CA SER A 55 -0.30 4.23 6.82
C SER A 55 -1.46 4.43 5.87
N ASN A 56 -1.34 3.83 4.69
CA ASN A 56 -2.39 3.84 3.68
C ASN A 56 -2.81 2.40 3.42
N ILE A 57 -4.12 2.16 3.40
CA ILE A 57 -4.68 0.92 2.88
C ILE A 57 -5.06 1.11 1.41
N TYR A 58 -4.62 0.18 0.57
CA TYR A 58 -5.04 0.11 -0.83
C TYR A 58 -5.74 -1.21 -1.08
N ASP A 59 -6.62 -1.15 -2.06
CA ASP A 59 -7.45 -2.26 -2.44
C ASP A 59 -7.19 -2.74 -3.87
N ILE A 60 -7.38 -4.04 -4.09
CA ILE A 60 -7.54 -4.62 -5.42
C ILE A 60 -8.90 -5.34 -5.48
N ASN A 61 -9.83 -4.77 -6.25
CA ASN A 61 -11.09 -5.39 -6.65
C ASN A 61 -12.10 -5.63 -5.49
N LEU A 62 -12.17 -4.71 -4.53
CA LEU A 62 -13.13 -4.64 -3.44
C LEU A 62 -13.99 -3.38 -3.58
N GLU A 63 -15.18 -3.43 -2.98
CA GLU A 63 -16.09 -2.30 -2.95
C GLU A 63 -15.55 -1.19 -2.02
N GLN A 64 -15.75 0.08 -2.42
CA GLN A 64 -15.30 1.25 -1.64
C GLN A 64 -15.85 1.26 -0.20
N ASN A 65 -17.07 0.75 -0.01
CA ASN A 65 -17.71 0.62 1.31
C ASN A 65 -16.93 -0.33 2.22
N HIS A 66 -16.48 -1.46 1.68
CA HIS A 66 -15.67 -2.43 2.39
C HIS A 66 -14.29 -1.87 2.70
N LEU A 67 -13.63 -1.22 1.73
CA LEU A 67 -12.33 -0.59 1.94
C LEU A 67 -12.36 0.48 3.04
N SER A 68 -13.40 1.31 3.07
CA SER A 68 -13.54 2.36 4.10
C SER A 68 -13.66 1.76 5.50
N ARG A 69 -14.40 0.66 5.64
CA ARG A 69 -14.51 -0.05 6.92
C ARG A 69 -13.18 -0.66 7.37
N LEU A 70 -12.40 -1.21 6.43
CA LEU A 70 -11.06 -1.73 6.71
C LEU A 70 -10.07 -0.62 7.07
N ALA A 71 -10.21 0.55 6.46
CA ALA A 71 -9.39 1.73 6.78
C ALA A 71 -9.66 2.22 8.21
N GLU A 72 -10.94 2.31 8.62
CA GLU A 72 -11.33 2.63 9.99
C GLU A 72 -10.80 1.60 11.00
N LEU A 73 -10.88 0.32 10.67
CA LEU A 73 -10.37 -0.78 11.51
C LEU A 73 -8.87 -0.63 11.78
N LEU A 74 -8.10 -0.29 10.75
CA LEU A 74 -6.65 -0.11 10.81
C LEU A 74 -6.23 1.28 11.31
N ASP A 75 -7.17 2.20 11.44
CA ASP A 75 -6.92 3.62 11.75
C ASP A 75 -5.98 4.26 10.71
N CYS A 76 -6.27 4.01 9.42
CA CYS A 76 -5.44 4.40 8.30
C CYS A 76 -6.28 5.01 7.16
N LYS A 77 -5.62 5.56 6.13
CA LYS A 77 -6.33 6.19 5.01
C LYS A 77 -6.60 5.20 3.89
N ALA A 78 -7.83 5.18 3.39
CA ALA A 78 -8.19 4.43 2.19
C ALA A 78 -7.72 5.14 0.92
N PHE A 79 -7.03 4.41 0.04
CA PHE A 79 -6.64 4.89 -1.28
C PHE A 79 -7.01 3.87 -2.36
N GLY A 80 -7.35 4.39 -3.55
CA GLY A 80 -7.64 3.58 -4.72
C GLY A 80 -6.37 3.08 -5.40
N TRP A 81 -6.51 1.98 -6.13
CA TRP A 81 -5.50 1.48 -7.07
C TRP A 81 -5.34 2.44 -8.27
N PRO A 82 -4.13 2.65 -8.83
CA PRO A 82 -2.84 2.02 -8.53
C PRO A 82 -2.04 2.69 -7.39
N ILE A 83 -1.19 1.91 -6.72
CA ILE A 83 -0.44 2.34 -5.53
C ILE A 83 0.80 3.16 -5.94
N PRO A 84 0.94 4.44 -5.54
CA PRO A 84 2.19 5.16 -5.75
C PRO A 84 3.25 4.67 -4.76
N TYR A 85 4.23 3.90 -5.24
CA TYR A 85 5.33 3.36 -4.45
C TYR A 85 6.68 3.81 -5.02
N LEU A 86 7.50 4.48 -4.20
CA LEU A 86 8.83 4.98 -4.56
C LEU A 86 8.88 5.87 -5.83
N GLY A 87 7.77 6.50 -6.21
CA GLY A 87 7.64 7.32 -7.42
C GLY A 87 7.20 6.54 -8.67
N LEU A 88 6.76 5.29 -8.51
CA LEU A 88 6.19 4.45 -9.55
C LEU A 88 4.78 4.01 -9.15
N SER A 89 3.90 3.86 -10.14
CA SER A 89 2.57 3.27 -9.89
C SER A 89 2.73 1.74 -9.81
N LEU A 90 2.76 1.18 -8.61
CA LEU A 90 2.77 -0.27 -8.40
C LEU A 90 1.50 -0.87 -9.03
N GLY A 91 1.71 -1.75 -10.01
CA GLY A 91 0.61 -2.41 -10.74
C GLY A 91 -0.08 -1.55 -11.81
N GLY A 92 0.49 -0.40 -12.16
CA GLY A 92 0.18 0.28 -13.42
C GLY A 92 0.76 -0.46 -14.63
N ASN A 93 0.22 -0.20 -15.83
CA ASN A 93 0.74 -0.78 -17.06
C ASN A 93 2.02 -0.05 -17.51
N PRO A 94 3.20 -0.69 -17.53
CA PRO A 94 4.46 -0.04 -17.91
C PRO A 94 4.52 0.38 -19.38
N LYS A 95 3.58 -0.10 -20.21
CA LYS A 95 3.44 0.30 -21.63
C LYS A 95 2.50 1.49 -21.81
N ALA A 96 1.83 1.98 -20.76
CA ALA A 96 0.94 3.13 -20.86
C ALA A 96 1.73 4.44 -21.01
N CYS A 97 1.20 5.36 -21.83
CA CYS A 97 1.89 6.58 -22.27
C CYS A 97 2.24 7.59 -21.15
N GLY A 98 1.81 7.37 -19.90
CA GLY A 98 2.14 8.24 -18.76
C GLY A 98 2.64 7.51 -17.52
N PHE A 99 2.95 6.21 -17.63
CA PHE A 99 3.43 5.43 -16.48
C PHE A 99 4.77 5.95 -15.94
N TRP A 100 5.63 6.43 -16.84
CA TRP A 100 6.98 6.89 -16.52
C TRP A 100 7.08 8.39 -16.22
N ASP A 101 5.99 9.16 -16.35
CA ASP A 101 6.02 10.62 -16.24
C ASP A 101 6.55 11.09 -14.88
N LEU A 102 6.12 10.45 -13.78
CA LEU A 102 6.60 10.74 -12.43
C LEU A 102 8.10 10.47 -12.27
N VAL A 103 8.63 9.44 -12.94
CA VAL A 103 10.05 9.11 -12.92
C VAL A 103 10.84 10.13 -13.72
N ILE A 104 10.35 10.50 -14.90
CA ILE A 104 10.96 11.50 -15.78
C ILE A 104 11.00 12.86 -15.08
N GLU A 105 9.91 13.28 -14.42
CA GLU A 105 9.87 14.54 -13.66
C GLU A 105 10.87 14.52 -12.50
N ARG A 106 10.99 13.40 -11.78
CA ARG A 106 11.95 13.25 -10.68
C ARG A 106 13.41 13.31 -11.14
N ILE A 107 13.71 12.72 -12.29
CA ILE A 107 15.05 12.79 -12.89
C ILE A 107 15.32 14.21 -13.39
N SER A 108 14.35 14.85 -14.06
CA SER A 108 14.50 16.22 -14.56
C SER A 108 14.79 17.21 -13.44
N LYS A 109 14.06 17.14 -12.32
CA LYS A 109 14.33 17.96 -11.13
C LYS A 109 15.72 17.77 -10.51
N ARG A 110 16.36 16.61 -10.73
CA ARG A 110 17.73 16.35 -10.27
C ARG A 110 18.79 16.86 -11.26
N LEU A 111 18.43 17.00 -12.53
CA LEU A 111 19.31 17.48 -13.60
C LEU A 111 19.23 19.01 -13.76
N ASP A 112 18.10 19.62 -13.40
CA ASP A 112 17.89 21.08 -13.41
C ASP A 112 18.47 21.81 -12.18
N GLY A 113 19.29 21.12 -11.37
CA GLY A 113 20.06 21.70 -10.26
C GLY A 113 21.53 21.83 -10.61
#